data_AF-A0A8D3WYI1-F1
#
_entry.id   AF-A0A8D3WYI1-F1
#
_cell.length_a   1.000
_cell.length_b   1.000
_cell.length_c   1.000
_cell.angle_alpha   90.00
_cell.angle_beta   90.00
_cell.angle_gamma   90.00
#
_symmetry.space_group_name_H-M   'P 1'
#
loop_
_entity.id
_entity.type
_entity.pdbx_description
1 polymer ?
#
loop_
_entity_poly.entity_id
_entity_poly.type
_entity_poly.pdbx_seq_one_letter_code
_entity_poly.pdbx_strand_id
1 'polypeptide(L)'
;MITDKIENAIFTPLRTWTEQSNSNWNMLICIGFISLIVGAVLIYVFQKKMGMSVSDERTSQIGLKSALVVLYGVILCDLIFPKEYMWQIFFLFKYSIAFIASGIYLAVRYKRDFLN
;
A
#
# COMPACT_ATOMS: atom_id res chain seq x y z
N MET A 1 -16.86 -0.01 -19.58
CA MET A 1 -18.27 0.43 -19.58
C MET A 1 -19.10 -0.10 -18.39
N ILE A 2 -19.02 -1.39 -18.00
CA ILE A 2 -19.65 -1.89 -16.75
C ILE A 2 -18.76 -1.61 -15.53
N THR A 3 -17.45 -1.85 -15.66
CA THR A 3 -16.46 -1.58 -14.60
C THR A 3 -16.44 -0.11 -14.20
N ASP A 4 -16.46 0.82 -15.17
CA ASP A 4 -16.51 2.27 -14.89
C ASP A 4 -17.77 2.70 -14.11
N LYS A 5 -18.91 2.01 -14.30
CA LYS A 5 -20.13 2.29 -13.54
C LYS A 5 -20.03 1.79 -12.10
N ILE A 6 -19.41 0.63 -11.88
CA ILE A 6 -19.21 0.03 -10.56
C ILE A 6 -18.16 0.81 -9.77
N GLU A 7 -17.01 1.13 -10.37
CA GLU A 7 -15.95 1.93 -9.74
C GLU A 7 -16.47 3.31 -9.35
N ASN A 8 -17.17 3.99 -10.27
CA ASN A 8 -17.79 5.26 -9.93
C ASN A 8 -18.83 5.11 -8.82
N ALA A 9 -19.68 4.08 -8.82
CA ALA A 9 -20.64 3.89 -7.73
C ALA A 9 -19.97 3.70 -6.35
N ILE A 10 -18.80 3.03 -6.29
CA ILE A 10 -18.08 2.77 -5.05
C ILE A 10 -17.37 4.03 -4.53
N PHE A 11 -16.73 4.80 -5.41
CA PHE A 11 -15.92 5.96 -5.02
C PHE A 11 -16.66 7.30 -5.07
N THR A 12 -17.84 7.38 -5.70
CA THR A 12 -18.65 8.62 -5.74
C THR A 12 -19.00 9.13 -4.34
N PRO A 13 -19.47 8.30 -3.38
CA PRO A 13 -19.74 8.80 -2.03
C PRO A 13 -18.50 9.41 -1.35
N LEU A 14 -17.34 8.75 -1.50
CA LEU A 14 -16.07 9.26 -0.97
C LEU A 14 -15.69 10.58 -1.65
N ARG A 15 -15.86 10.67 -2.97
CA ARG A 15 -15.63 11.89 -3.74
C ARG A 15 -16.51 13.03 -3.26
N THR A 16 -17.82 12.82 -3.19
CA THR A 16 -18.77 13.85 -2.75
C THR A 16 -18.44 14.35 -1.36
N TRP A 17 -18.11 13.45 -0.42
CA TRP A 17 -17.70 13.84 0.92
C TRP A 17 -16.36 14.62 0.92
N THR A 18 -15.41 14.22 0.09
CA THR A 18 -14.09 14.88 0.03
C THR A 18 -14.21 16.29 -0.55
N GLU A 19 -15.00 16.46 -1.61
CA GLU A 19 -15.20 17.74 -2.29
C GLU A 19 -16.07 18.72 -1.48
N GLN A 20 -16.79 18.25 -0.45
CA GLN A 20 -17.59 19.13 0.43
C GLN A 20 -16.76 20.17 1.20
N SER A 21 -15.50 19.88 1.53
CA SER A 21 -14.66 20.85 2.21
C SER A 21 -13.16 20.55 2.06
N ASN A 22 -12.34 21.61 2.12
CA ASN A 22 -10.88 21.46 2.12
C ASN A 22 -10.37 20.68 3.34
N SER A 23 -11.12 20.72 4.46
CA SER A 23 -10.80 19.93 5.66
C SER A 23 -10.87 18.43 5.38
N ASN A 24 -11.94 17.97 4.71
CA ASN A 24 -12.12 16.56 4.36
C ASN A 24 -11.03 16.08 3.38
N TRP A 25 -10.69 16.92 2.41
CA TRP A 25 -9.58 16.68 1.48
C TRP A 25 -8.24 16.49 2.22
N ASN A 26 -7.90 17.43 3.09
CA ASN A 26 -6.67 17.37 3.88
C ASN A 26 -6.64 16.18 4.83
N MET A 27 -7.80 15.78 5.37
CA MET A 27 -7.92 14.61 6.24
C MET A 27 -7.51 13.32 5.51
N LEU A 28 -7.95 13.12 4.27
CA LEU A 28 -7.54 11.96 3.47
C LEU A 28 -6.05 11.98 3.14
N ILE A 29 -5.50 13.15 2.82
CA ILE A 29 -4.07 13.29 2.58
C ILE A 29 -3.27 12.89 3.82
N CYS A 30 -3.63 13.42 4.99
CA CYS A 30 -2.97 13.10 6.26
C CYS A 30 -3.05 11.60 6.57
N ILE A 31 -4.23 10.99 6.46
CA ILE A 31 -4.42 9.55 6.67
C ILE A 31 -3.59 8.74 5.68
N GLY A 32 -3.57 9.14 4.41
CA GLY A 32 -2.78 8.50 3.37
C GLY A 32 -1.28 8.52 3.68
N PHE A 33 -0.75 9.65 4.13
CA PHE A 33 0.67 9.78 4.51
C PHE A 33 1.02 8.98 5.76
N ILE A 34 0.19 9.05 6.81
CA ILE A 34 0.39 8.22 8.01
C ILE A 34 0.42 6.74 7.62
N SER A 35 -0.52 6.31 6.78
CA SER A 35 -0.58 4.92 6.30
C SER A 35 0.66 4.53 5.49
N LEU A 36 1.14 5.43 4.63
CA LEU A 36 2.37 5.21 3.85
C LEU A 36 3.59 5.03 4.76
N ILE A 37 3.73 5.93 5.74
CA ILE A 37 4.82 5.90 6.72
C ILE A 37 4.77 4.61 7.53
N VAL A 38 3.60 4.20 8.00
CA VAL A 38 3.43 2.93 8.73
C VAL A 38 3.86 1.74 7.86
N GLY A 39 3.41 1.67 6.60
CA GLY A 39 3.82 0.62 5.67
C GLY A 39 5.34 0.59 5.42
N ALA A 40 5.94 1.76 5.18
CA ALA A 40 7.38 1.88 4.96
C ALA A 40 8.19 1.48 6.21
N VAL A 41 7.76 1.91 7.40
CA VAL A 41 8.40 1.56 8.67
C VAL A 41 8.30 0.06 8.92
N LEU A 42 7.15 -0.58 8.66
CA LEU A 42 7.01 -2.03 8.80
C LEU A 42 8.00 -2.77 7.92
N ILE A 43 8.07 -2.41 6.63
CA ILE A 43 9.04 -3.00 5.70
C ILE A 43 10.46 -2.81 6.24
N TYR A 44 10.85 -1.57 6.54
CA TYR A 44 12.20 -1.26 7.01
C TYR A 44 12.59 -2.04 8.27
N VAL A 45 11.71 -2.07 9.28
CA VAL A 45 11.95 -2.79 10.55
C VAL A 45 12.13 -4.28 10.30
N PHE A 46 11.29 -4.91 9.49
CA PHE A 46 11.39 -6.35 9.22
C PHE A 46 12.58 -6.70 8.33
N GLN A 47 12.89 -5.87 7.33
CA GLN A 47 14.11 -6.02 6.53
C GLN A 47 15.36 -5.96 7.41
N LYS A 48 15.41 -5.00 8.34
CA LYS A 48 16.51 -4.87 9.30
C LYS A 48 16.59 -6.05 10.26
N LYS A 49 15.45 -6.48 10.82
CA LYS A 49 15.41 -7.63 11.76
C LYS A 49 15.82 -8.95 11.12
N MET A 50 15.53 -9.15 9.83
CA MET A 50 15.97 -10.34 9.08
C MET A 50 17.40 -10.25 8.55
N GLY A 51 18.10 -9.13 8.78
CA GLY A 51 19.47 -8.95 8.32
C GLY A 51 19.60 -8.83 6.80
N MET A 52 18.59 -8.26 6.10
CA MET A 52 18.62 -8.11 4.63
C MET A 52 19.77 -7.27 4.08
N SER A 53 20.50 -6.56 4.94
CA SER A 53 21.73 -5.85 4.58
C SER A 53 22.91 -6.79 4.28
N VAL A 54 22.88 -8.02 4.78
CA VAL A 54 23.88 -9.04 4.47
C VAL A 54 23.26 -9.97 3.42
N SER A 55 23.79 -9.91 2.20
CA SER A 55 23.24 -10.61 1.04
C SER A 55 23.48 -12.12 1.13
N ASP A 56 22.63 -12.80 1.86
CA ASP A 56 22.44 -14.25 1.82
C ASP A 56 21.37 -14.60 0.76
N GLU A 57 21.56 -15.73 0.06
CA GLU A 57 20.69 -16.19 -1.02
C GLU A 57 19.23 -16.31 -0.56
N ARG A 58 19.02 -16.84 0.65
CA ARG A 58 17.70 -16.95 1.27
C ARG A 58 17.03 -15.59 1.46
N THR A 59 17.80 -14.64 1.96
CA THR A 59 17.31 -13.32 2.34
C THR A 59 17.00 -12.46 1.10
N SER A 60 17.76 -12.66 0.03
CA SER A 60 17.50 -12.09 -1.30
C SER A 60 16.15 -12.58 -1.88
N GLN A 61 15.87 -13.88 -1.82
CA GLN A 61 14.58 -14.41 -2.30
C GLN A 61 13.38 -13.87 -1.52
N ILE A 62 13.51 -13.65 -0.20
CA ILE A 62 12.45 -13.04 0.61
C ILE A 62 12.23 -11.58 0.18
N GLY A 63 13.31 -10.83 -0.04
CA GLY A 63 13.25 -9.46 -0.55
C GLY A 63 12.57 -9.36 -1.91
N LEU A 64 12.92 -10.25 -2.84
CA LEU A 64 12.28 -10.33 -4.17
C LEU A 64 10.78 -10.63 -4.06
N LYS A 65 10.37 -11.58 -3.22
CA LYS A 65 8.96 -11.88 -3.00
C LYS A 65 8.21 -10.71 -2.36
N SER A 66 8.83 -10.00 -1.43
CA SER A 66 8.27 -8.78 -0.85
C SER A 66 8.08 -7.69 -1.91
N ALA A 67 9.07 -7.48 -2.79
CA ALA A 67 8.94 -6.55 -3.92
C ALA A 67 7.84 -6.98 -4.91
N LEU A 68 7.69 -8.28 -5.17
CA LEU A 68 6.58 -8.81 -5.98
C LEU A 68 5.22 -8.52 -5.34
N VAL A 69 5.08 -8.62 -4.02
CA VAL A 69 3.84 -8.24 -3.32
C VAL A 69 3.53 -6.76 -3.51
N VAL A 70 4.53 -5.87 -3.43
CA VAL A 70 4.35 -4.44 -3.73
C VAL A 70 3.88 -4.26 -5.17
N LEU A 71 4.55 -4.92 -6.13
CA LEU A 71 4.20 -4.82 -7.55
C LEU A 71 2.76 -5.26 -7.82
N TYR A 72 2.35 -6.41 -7.29
CA TYR A 72 0.97 -6.88 -7.42
C TYR A 72 -0.02 -5.90 -6.75
N GLY A 73 0.30 -5.38 -5.57
CA GLY A 73 -0.53 -4.38 -4.89
C GLY A 73 -0.73 -3.12 -5.74
N VAL A 74 0.35 -2.60 -6.33
CA VAL A 74 0.31 -1.42 -7.22
C VAL A 74 -0.56 -1.69 -8.45
N ILE A 75 -0.36 -2.83 -9.13
CA ILE A 75 -1.13 -3.20 -10.32
C ILE A 75 -2.62 -3.35 -9.99
N LEU A 76 -2.96 -4.05 -8.90
CA LEU A 76 -4.35 -4.22 -8.47
C LEU A 76 -5.00 -2.88 -8.14
N CYS A 77 -4.31 -2.00 -7.41
CA CYS A 77 -4.81 -0.66 -7.13
C CYS A 77 -4.97 0.19 -8.40
N ASP A 78 -4.07 0.06 -9.39
CA ASP A 78 -4.19 0.79 -10.68
C ASP A 78 -5.35 0.30 -11.56
N LEU A 79 -5.86 -0.91 -11.30
CA LEU A 79 -7.06 -1.45 -11.93
C LEU A 79 -8.34 -1.01 -11.23
N ILE A 80 -8.30 -0.79 -9.91
CA ILE A 80 -9.51 -0.51 -9.09
C ILE A 80 -9.71 1.00 -8.89
N PHE A 81 -8.63 1.78 -8.77
CA PHE A 81 -8.74 3.19 -8.41
C PHE A 81 -9.03 4.08 -9.61
N PRO A 82 -9.97 5.03 -9.46
CA PRO A 82 -10.34 5.94 -10.53
C PRO A 82 -9.18 6.91 -10.81
N LYS A 83 -8.98 7.22 -12.10
CA LYS A 83 -7.89 8.09 -12.58
C LYS A 83 -8.35 9.51 -12.91
N GLU A 84 -9.66 9.72 -13.01
CA GLU A 84 -10.25 10.98 -13.48
C GLU A 84 -10.41 12.03 -12.38
N TYR A 85 -10.54 11.62 -11.11
CA TYR A 85 -10.73 12.51 -9.98
C TYR A 85 -9.96 12.03 -8.76
N MET A 86 -9.59 12.96 -7.86
CA MET A 86 -8.83 12.67 -6.64
C MET A 86 -7.58 11.82 -6.87
N TRP A 87 -7.01 11.89 -8.08
CA TRP A 87 -5.90 11.05 -8.53
C TRP A 87 -4.72 11.06 -7.54
N GLN A 88 -4.37 12.23 -6.98
CA GLN A 88 -3.27 12.37 -6.03
C GLN A 88 -3.53 11.59 -4.73
N ILE A 89 -4.77 11.59 -4.25
CA ILE A 89 -5.18 10.87 -3.03
C ILE A 89 -5.14 9.37 -3.31
N PHE A 90 -5.74 8.91 -4.41
CA PHE A 90 -5.72 7.50 -4.78
C PHE A 90 -4.30 6.99 -5.07
N PHE A 91 -3.45 7.81 -5.68
CA PHE A 91 -2.04 7.51 -5.88
C PHE A 91 -1.32 7.30 -4.54
N LEU A 92 -1.56 8.17 -3.55
CA LEU A 92 -1.00 8.01 -2.22
C LEU A 92 -1.47 6.71 -1.56
N PHE A 93 -2.78 6.46 -1.54
CA PHE A 93 -3.34 5.24 -0.96
C PHE A 93 -2.88 3.96 -1.69
N LYS A 94 -2.65 4.02 -3.00
CA LYS A 94 -2.12 2.90 -3.79
C LYS A 94 -0.80 2.40 -3.22
N TYR A 95 0.15 3.31 -3.01
CA TYR A 95 1.45 2.93 -2.43
C TYR A 95 1.34 2.57 -0.96
N SER A 96 0.50 3.26 -0.18
CA SER A 96 0.28 2.92 1.23
C SER A 96 -0.23 1.48 1.39
N ILE A 97 -1.23 1.07 0.61
CA ILE A 97 -1.80 -0.28 0.66
C ILE A 97 -0.76 -1.31 0.20
N ALA A 98 -0.06 -1.05 -0.91
CA ALA A 98 0.98 -1.95 -1.40
C ALA A 98 2.12 -2.15 -0.38
N PHE A 99 2.51 -1.08 0.31
CA PHE A 99 3.57 -1.14 1.33
C PHE A 99 3.10 -1.88 2.58
N ILE A 100 1.87 -1.64 3.02
CA ILE A 100 1.29 -2.38 4.16
C ILE A 100 1.18 -3.87 3.83
N ALA A 101 0.69 -4.23 2.64
CA ALA A 101 0.58 -5.63 2.22
C ALA A 101 1.95 -6.33 2.22
N SER A 102 2.98 -5.68 1.69
CA SER A 102 4.36 -6.17 1.74
C SER A 102 4.91 -6.25 3.17
N GLY A 103 4.65 -5.25 4.00
CA GLY A 103 5.03 -5.24 5.41
C GLY A 103 4.39 -6.39 6.21
N ILE A 104 3.11 -6.69 5.96
CA ILE A 104 2.42 -7.85 6.54
C ILE A 104 3.05 -9.16 6.06
N TYR A 105 3.33 -9.30 4.76
CA TYR A 105 4.02 -10.46 4.22
C TYR A 105 5.38 -10.69 4.93
N LEU A 106 6.18 -9.62 5.09
CA LEU A 106 7.46 -9.69 5.81
C LEU A 106 7.27 -10.03 7.29
N ALA A 107 6.24 -9.50 7.96
CA ALA A 107 5.93 -9.81 9.34
C ALA A 107 5.60 -11.29 9.55
N VAL A 108 4.77 -11.86 8.67
CA VAL A 108 4.41 -13.28 8.68
C VAL A 108 5.66 -14.14 8.43
N ARG A 109 6.48 -13.76 7.45
CA ARG A 109 7.72 -14.49 7.13
C ARG A 109 8.72 -14.45 8.29
N TYR A 110 8.91 -13.29 8.92
CA TYR A 110 9.77 -13.13 10.08
C TYR A 110 9.33 -14.02 11.23
N LYS A 111 8.03 -14.04 11.56
CA LYS A 111 7.50 -14.91 12.62
C LYS A 111 7.77 -16.38 12.33
N ARG A 112 7.54 -16.83 11.10
CA ARG A 112 7.64 -18.24 10.75
C ARG A 112 9.08 -18.75 10.69
N ASP A 113 10.01 -17.93 10.24
CA ASP A 113 11.37 -18.37 9.91
C ASP A 113 12.43 -17.96 10.96
N PHE A 114 12.12 -17.03 11.89
CA PHE A 114 13.09 -16.48 12.86
C PHE A 114 12.63 -16.48 14.32
N LEU A 115 11.33 -16.68 14.59
CA LEU A 115 10.80 -16.70 15.97
C LEU A 115 10.25 -18.07 16.39
N ASN A 116 10.02 -18.97 15.43
CA ASN A 116 9.68 -20.38 15.64
C ASN A 116 10.86 -21.25 15.21
#